data_AF-A0A228HI80-F1
#
_entry.id   AF-A0A228HI80-F1
#
_cell.length_a   1.000
_cell.length_b   1.000
_cell.length_c   1.000
_cell.angle_alpha   90.00
_cell.angle_beta   90.00
_cell.angle_gamma   90.00
#
_symmetry.space_group_name_H-M   'P 1'
#
loop_
_entity.id
_entity.type
_entity.pdbx_description
1 polymer ?
#
loop_
_entity_poly.entity_id
_entity_poly.type
_entity_poly.pdbx_seq_one_letter_code
_entity_poly.pdbx_strand_id
1 'polypeptide(L)'
;MRLLVTAGDLHTEAFDRHRRRAWELADRAGYLYADEPMPHLLDGDSETVDGWAQGVERRRKERLEAEECARRQARELLIRAKNWAAFGLPAPEQLLVDLQGGESRLICGHRLFPDGNCVRFANPFGGHGFFFLGDPRDMTVADIEPFLTEMAHGEEWHAGLC
;
A
#
# COMPACT_ATOMS: atom_id res chain seq x y z
N MET A 1 -12.35 18.38 41.19
CA MET A 1 -11.97 19.79 41.41
C MET A 1 -12.52 20.59 40.23
N ARG A 2 -13.48 21.49 40.44
CA ARG A 2 -13.99 22.38 39.37
C ARG A 2 -13.26 23.72 39.51
N LEU A 3 -12.52 24.13 38.49
CA LEU A 3 -11.88 25.45 38.44
C LEU A 3 -12.93 26.47 38.03
N LEU A 4 -13.11 27.52 38.82
CA LEU A 4 -13.91 28.68 38.45
C LEU A 4 -13.02 29.59 37.61
N VAL A 5 -13.30 29.71 36.31
CA VAL A 5 -12.60 30.61 35.39
C VAL A 5 -13.44 31.86 35.24
N THR A 6 -12.90 33.03 35.58
CA THR A 6 -13.57 34.32 35.33
C THR A 6 -13.12 34.89 33.98
N ALA A 7 -13.89 35.83 33.42
CA ALA A 7 -13.59 36.42 32.12
C ALA A 7 -12.20 37.11 32.04
N GLY A 8 -11.60 37.47 33.19
CA GLY A 8 -10.25 38.05 33.26
C GLY A 8 -9.11 37.04 33.29
N ASP A 9 -9.40 35.74 33.41
CA ASP A 9 -8.39 34.67 33.50
C ASP A 9 -8.10 34.01 32.15
N LEU A 10 -8.95 34.26 31.15
CA LEU A 10 -8.78 33.78 29.78
C LEU A 10 -7.49 34.37 29.18
N HIS A 11 -6.72 33.52 28.49
CA HIS A 11 -5.44 33.88 27.85
C HIS A 11 -4.32 34.34 28.81
N THR A 12 -4.46 34.08 30.11
CA THR A 12 -3.30 34.12 31.01
C THR A 12 -2.37 32.94 30.69
N GLU A 13 -1.07 33.10 30.93
CA GLU A 13 -0.08 32.03 30.68
C GLU A 13 -0.42 30.74 31.47
N ALA A 14 -0.94 30.88 32.69
CA ALA A 14 -1.36 29.76 33.51
C ALA A 14 -2.59 29.04 32.90
N PHE A 15 -3.59 29.81 32.46
CA PHE A 15 -4.76 29.26 31.79
C PHE A 15 -4.38 28.52 30.50
N ASP A 16 -3.59 29.15 29.62
CA ASP A 16 -3.17 28.55 28.36
C ASP A 16 -2.35 27.27 28.55
N ARG A 17 -1.53 27.21 29.61
CA ARG A 17 -0.79 26.00 29.99
C ARG A 17 -1.70 24.87 30.42
N HIS A 18 -2.70 25.16 31.26
CA HIS A 18 -3.66 24.14 31.70
C HIS A 18 -4.57 23.68 30.57
N ARG A 19 -5.00 24.61 29.71
CA ARG A 19 -5.77 24.36 28.48
C ARG A 19 -5.02 23.41 27.53
N ARG A 20 -3.77 23.74 27.20
CA ARG A 20 -2.90 22.86 26.39
C ARG A 20 -2.74 21.49 27.03
N ARG A 21 -2.56 21.43 28.35
CA ARG A 21 -2.39 20.15 29.05
C ARG A 21 -3.66 19.29 29.01
N ALA A 22 -4.84 19.90 29.13
CA ALA A 22 -6.11 19.20 29.00
C ALA A 22 -6.26 18.60 27.60
N TRP A 23 -5.91 19.37 26.56
CA TRP A 23 -5.88 18.90 25.18
C TRP A 23 -4.93 17.71 24.97
N GLU A 24 -3.68 17.80 25.46
CA GLU A 24 -2.69 16.72 25.34
C GLU A 24 -3.15 15.42 26.02
N LEU A 25 -3.85 15.54 27.17
CA LEU A 25 -4.40 14.40 27.87
C LEU A 25 -5.58 13.79 27.11
N ALA A 26 -6.43 14.61 26.51
CA ALA A 26 -7.53 14.14 25.67
C ALA A 26 -7.01 13.43 24.39
N ASP A 27 -6.02 13.99 23.71
CA ASP A 27 -5.33 13.36 22.57
C ASP A 27 -4.71 12.02 22.93
N ARG A 28 -3.99 11.96 24.07
CA ARG A 28 -3.44 10.69 24.54
C ARG A 28 -4.53 9.67 24.89
N ALA A 29 -5.63 10.10 25.50
CA ALA A 29 -6.74 9.23 25.83
C ALA A 29 -7.42 8.68 24.57
N GLY A 30 -7.73 9.54 23.59
CA GLY A 30 -8.33 9.14 22.32
C GLY A 30 -7.44 8.16 21.56
N TYR A 31 -6.12 8.31 21.65
CA TYR A 31 -5.18 7.35 21.07
C TYR A 31 -5.22 5.98 21.76
N LEU A 32 -5.22 5.94 23.08
CA LEU A 32 -5.17 4.69 23.86
C LEU A 32 -6.49 3.92 23.81
N TYR A 33 -7.61 4.63 23.73
CA TYR A 33 -8.97 4.08 23.82
C TYR A 33 -9.76 4.34 22.53
N ALA A 34 -9.08 4.26 21.37
CA ALA A 34 -9.65 4.65 20.08
C ALA A 34 -10.89 3.85 19.63
N ASP A 35 -11.12 2.68 20.22
CA ASP A 35 -12.26 1.80 19.95
C ASP A 35 -13.41 1.97 20.95
N GLU A 36 -13.25 2.85 21.94
CA GLU A 36 -14.25 3.15 22.96
C GLU A 36 -14.96 4.47 22.64
N PRO A 37 -16.21 4.64 23.11
CA PRO A 37 -16.88 5.94 23.01
C PRO A 37 -16.15 6.99 23.87
N MET A 38 -16.21 8.25 23.42
CA MET A 38 -15.62 9.37 24.17
C MET A 38 -16.26 9.47 25.58
N PRO A 39 -15.45 9.53 26.65
CA PRO A 39 -15.97 9.69 28.00
C PRO A 39 -16.73 11.01 28.17
N HIS A 40 -17.87 10.99 28.86
CA HIS A 40 -18.67 12.19 29.17
C HIS A 40 -17.89 13.32 29.88
N LEU A 41 -16.77 13.00 30.53
CA LEU A 41 -15.90 13.98 31.16
C LEU A 41 -15.23 14.92 30.15
N LEU A 42 -15.05 14.48 28.89
CA LEU A 42 -14.41 15.25 27.81
C LEU A 42 -15.42 15.93 26.88
N ASP A 43 -16.71 15.59 27.00
CA ASP A 43 -17.80 16.02 26.11
C ASP A 43 -18.26 17.47 26.35
N GLY A 44 -17.68 18.15 27.35
CA GLY A 44 -18.10 19.48 27.76
C GLY A 44 -17.33 20.65 27.13
N ASP A 45 -16.14 20.42 26.57
CA ASP A 45 -15.26 21.47 26.04
C ASP A 45 -14.77 21.11 24.63
N SER A 46 -14.88 22.04 23.69
CA SER A 46 -14.56 21.78 22.27
C SER A 46 -13.10 21.37 22.06
N GLU A 47 -12.16 21.91 22.85
CA GLU A 47 -10.75 21.56 22.69
C GLU A 47 -10.46 20.15 23.20
N THR A 48 -11.08 19.70 24.30
CA THR A 48 -10.92 18.31 24.73
C THR A 48 -11.58 17.31 23.78
N VAL A 49 -12.69 17.70 23.13
CA VAL A 49 -13.32 16.90 22.07
C VAL A 49 -12.38 16.79 20.86
N ASP A 50 -11.79 17.90 20.42
CA ASP A 50 -10.85 17.92 19.30
C ASP A 50 -9.58 17.12 19.60
N GLY A 51 -9.05 17.25 20.83
CA GLY A 51 -7.92 16.46 21.29
C GLY A 51 -8.22 14.96 21.21
N TRP A 52 -9.33 14.51 21.80
CA TRP A 52 -9.77 13.12 21.72
C TRP A 52 -9.86 12.63 20.26
N ALA A 53 -10.56 13.37 19.40
CA ALA A 53 -10.72 13.01 18.00
C ALA A 53 -9.38 12.89 17.26
N GLN A 54 -8.43 13.80 17.53
CA GLN A 54 -7.09 13.72 16.95
C GLN A 54 -6.33 12.45 17.38
N GLY A 55 -6.44 12.07 18.66
CA GLY A 55 -5.86 10.84 19.17
C GLY A 55 -6.40 9.59 18.48
N VAL A 56 -7.72 9.53 18.31
CA VAL A 56 -8.43 8.43 17.62
C VAL A 56 -7.95 8.31 16.17
N GLU A 57 -7.93 9.43 15.43
CA GLU A 57 -7.52 9.43 14.03
C GLU A 57 -6.05 9.05 13.86
N ARG A 58 -5.17 9.52 14.75
CA ARG A 58 -3.76 9.08 14.76
C ARG A 58 -3.65 7.56 14.94
N ARG A 59 -4.40 6.99 15.89
CA ARG A 59 -4.40 5.53 16.13
C ARG A 59 -4.92 4.75 14.93
N ARG A 60 -5.99 5.22 14.28
CA ARG A 60 -6.54 4.61 13.06
C ARG A 60 -5.53 4.63 11.92
N LYS A 61 -4.89 5.77 11.70
CA LYS A 61 -3.85 5.92 10.68
C LYS A 61 -2.68 4.95 10.91
N GLU A 62 -2.17 4.86 12.13
CA GLU A 62 -1.09 3.92 12.47
C GLU A 62 -1.49 2.45 12.23
N ARG A 63 -2.75 2.08 12.53
CA ARG A 63 -3.25 0.73 12.25
C ARG A 63 -3.30 0.43 10.75
N LEU A 64 -3.84 1.36 9.96
CA LEU A 64 -3.87 1.23 8.50
C LEU A 64 -2.46 1.12 7.93
N GLU A 65 -1.53 1.95 8.38
CA GLU A 65 -0.12 1.90 7.96
C GLU A 65 0.55 0.57 8.35
N ALA A 66 0.27 0.05 9.56
CA ALA A 66 0.78 -1.24 10.02
C ALA A 66 0.20 -2.41 9.21
N GLU A 67 -1.10 -2.40 8.92
CA GLU A 67 -1.77 -3.40 8.08
C GLU A 67 -1.22 -3.38 6.65
N GLU A 68 -1.05 -2.20 6.06
CA GLU A 68 -0.44 -2.06 4.75
C GLU A 68 1.02 -2.54 4.74
N CYS A 69 1.79 -2.22 5.77
CA CYS A 69 3.17 -2.68 5.92
C CYS A 69 3.23 -4.20 6.01
N ALA A 70 2.38 -4.81 6.85
CA ALA A 70 2.26 -6.27 6.97
C ALA A 70 1.87 -6.92 5.64
N ARG A 71 0.90 -6.33 4.91
CA ARG A 71 0.49 -6.79 3.58
C ARG A 71 1.64 -6.73 2.58
N ARG A 72 2.39 -5.62 2.55
CA ARG A 72 3.58 -5.47 1.69
C ARG A 72 4.64 -6.52 2.03
N GLN A 73 4.95 -6.71 3.31
CA GLN A 73 5.92 -7.73 3.74
C GLN A 73 5.49 -9.16 3.39
N ALA A 74 4.22 -9.50 3.61
CA ALA A 74 3.70 -10.82 3.24
C ALA A 74 3.81 -11.07 1.73
N ARG A 75 3.55 -10.05 0.92
CA ARG A 75 3.73 -10.09 -0.53
C ARG A 75 5.20 -10.31 -0.92
N GLU A 76 6.12 -9.55 -0.36
CA GLU A 76 7.56 -9.71 -0.61
C GLU A 76 8.07 -11.12 -0.27
N LEU A 77 7.56 -11.72 0.81
CA LEU A 77 7.91 -13.10 1.18
C LEU A 77 7.45 -14.10 0.11
N LEU A 78 6.25 -13.92 -0.44
CA LEU A 78 5.74 -14.78 -1.53
C LEU A 78 6.53 -14.60 -2.83
N ILE A 79 6.92 -13.37 -3.17
CA ILE A 79 7.77 -13.07 -4.33
C ILE A 79 9.13 -13.73 -4.18
N ARG A 80 9.79 -13.56 -3.02
CA ARG A 80 11.09 -14.19 -2.74
C ARG A 80 11.03 -15.72 -2.77
N ALA A 81 9.91 -16.28 -2.32
CA ALA A 81 9.65 -17.72 -2.38
C ALA A 81 9.28 -18.20 -3.79
N LYS A 82 9.21 -17.31 -4.80
CA LYS A 82 8.78 -17.60 -6.17
C LYS A 82 7.41 -18.30 -6.22
N ASN A 83 6.51 -17.95 -5.31
CA ASN A 83 5.17 -18.53 -5.25
C ASN A 83 4.22 -17.80 -6.22
N TRP A 84 4.47 -17.96 -7.52
CA TRP A 84 3.72 -17.30 -8.59
C TRP A 84 2.22 -17.60 -8.56
N ALA A 85 1.86 -18.84 -8.16
CA ALA A 85 0.47 -19.27 -8.05
C ALA A 85 -0.34 -18.44 -7.03
N ALA A 86 0.29 -17.94 -5.96
CA ALA A 86 -0.36 -17.06 -4.99
C ALA A 86 -0.81 -15.72 -5.60
N PHE A 87 -0.22 -15.33 -6.73
CA PHE A 87 -0.56 -14.14 -7.51
C PHE A 87 -1.43 -14.45 -8.74
N GLY A 88 -1.82 -15.72 -8.95
CA GLY A 88 -2.49 -16.16 -10.17
C GLY A 88 -1.60 -16.07 -11.42
N LEU A 89 -0.28 -16.03 -11.23
CA LEU A 89 0.71 -15.97 -12.31
C LEU A 89 1.12 -17.39 -12.74
N PRO A 90 1.47 -17.59 -14.02
CA PRO A 90 2.02 -18.87 -14.48
C PRO A 90 3.40 -19.12 -13.89
N ALA A 91 3.80 -20.40 -13.84
CA ALA A 91 5.20 -20.73 -13.59
C ALA A 91 6.08 -20.21 -14.74
N PRO A 92 7.30 -19.69 -14.47
CA PRO A 92 8.20 -19.17 -15.50
C PRO A 92 8.48 -20.18 -16.61
N GLU A 93 8.66 -21.44 -16.25
CA GLU A 93 8.93 -22.53 -17.20
C GLU A 93 7.74 -22.77 -18.14
N GLN A 94 6.52 -22.69 -17.61
CA GLN A 94 5.32 -22.85 -18.42
C GLN A 94 5.19 -21.70 -19.41
N LEU A 95 5.35 -20.46 -18.93
CA LEU A 95 5.29 -19.27 -19.79
C LEU A 95 6.38 -19.30 -20.87
N LEU A 96 7.57 -19.77 -20.53
CA LEU A 96 8.66 -19.96 -21.49
C LEU A 96 8.27 -20.92 -22.61
N VAL A 97 7.78 -22.11 -22.23
CA VAL A 97 7.35 -23.14 -23.19
C VAL A 97 6.26 -22.61 -24.11
N ASP A 98 5.29 -21.86 -23.58
CA ASP A 98 4.21 -21.28 -24.36
C ASP A 98 4.75 -20.28 -25.41
N LEU A 99 5.59 -19.33 -24.97
CA LEU A 99 6.16 -18.32 -25.87
C LEU A 99 7.10 -18.94 -26.92
N GLN A 100 7.91 -19.92 -26.54
CA GLN A 100 8.75 -20.68 -27.48
C GLN A 100 7.93 -21.51 -28.47
N GLY A 101 6.75 -21.96 -28.06
CA GLY A 101 5.78 -22.68 -28.89
C GLY A 101 4.99 -21.79 -29.85
N GLY A 102 5.14 -20.47 -29.78
CA GLY A 102 4.35 -19.52 -30.59
C GLY A 102 3.03 -19.10 -29.95
N GLU A 103 2.75 -19.53 -28.71
CA GLU A 103 1.48 -19.27 -28.03
C GLU A 103 1.48 -17.90 -27.35
N SER A 104 0.29 -17.28 -27.32
CA SER A 104 0.08 -16.02 -26.60
C SER A 104 -0.48 -16.27 -25.20
N ARG A 105 -0.08 -15.44 -24.22
CA ARG A 105 -0.54 -15.53 -22.84
C ARG A 105 -1.04 -14.19 -22.32
N LEU A 106 -2.15 -14.23 -21.57
CA LEU A 106 -2.69 -13.07 -20.86
C LEU A 106 -2.34 -13.17 -19.38
N ILE A 107 -1.65 -12.18 -18.86
CA ILE A 107 -1.12 -12.12 -17.49
C ILE A 107 -1.46 -10.76 -16.92
N CYS A 108 -2.29 -10.71 -15.87
CA CYS A 108 -2.71 -9.45 -15.24
C CYS A 108 -3.22 -8.38 -16.25
N GLY A 109 -3.96 -8.82 -17.28
CA GLY A 109 -4.46 -7.94 -18.35
C GLY A 109 -3.43 -7.60 -19.45
N HIS A 110 -2.16 -7.96 -19.29
CA HIS A 110 -1.11 -7.80 -20.29
C HIS A 110 -1.02 -9.05 -21.16
N ARG A 111 -1.05 -8.90 -22.48
CA ARG A 111 -0.88 -10.00 -23.43
C ARG A 111 0.56 -10.06 -23.90
N LEU A 112 1.23 -11.18 -23.69
CA LEU A 112 2.51 -11.52 -24.30
C LEU A 112 2.26 -12.41 -25.52
N PHE A 113 2.95 -12.14 -26.62
CA PHE A 113 2.84 -12.95 -27.84
C PHE A 113 4.14 -12.89 -28.65
N PRO A 114 4.58 -14.03 -29.21
CA PRO A 114 5.68 -14.08 -30.17
C PRO A 114 5.34 -13.33 -31.47
N ASP A 115 6.31 -12.59 -32.03
CA ASP A 115 6.21 -11.88 -33.31
C ASP A 115 7.54 -12.00 -34.07
N GLY A 116 7.69 -13.07 -34.85
CA GLY A 116 8.95 -13.38 -35.54
C GLY A 116 10.10 -13.59 -34.56
N ASN A 117 11.15 -12.76 -34.66
CA ASN A 117 12.35 -12.83 -33.83
C ASN A 117 12.26 -11.90 -32.60
N CYS A 118 11.08 -11.78 -32.01
CA CYS A 118 10.89 -11.08 -30.74
C CYS A 118 9.64 -11.59 -30.02
N VAL A 119 9.51 -11.27 -28.74
CA VAL A 119 8.24 -11.34 -28.01
C VAL A 119 7.77 -9.93 -27.77
N ARG A 120 6.49 -9.69 -28.03
CA ARG A 120 5.84 -8.39 -27.83
C ARG A 120 4.86 -8.47 -26.68
N PHE A 121 4.60 -7.32 -26.09
CA PHE A 121 3.52 -7.17 -25.11
C PHE A 121 2.48 -6.16 -25.59
N ALA A 122 1.24 -6.37 -25.15
CA ALA A 122 0.15 -5.42 -25.24
C ALA A 122 -0.47 -5.25 -23.85
N ASN A 123 -0.53 -4.03 -23.36
CA ASN A 123 -1.16 -3.73 -22.07
C ASN A 123 -2.69 -3.53 -22.26
N PRO A 124 -3.49 -3.56 -21.18
CA PRO A 124 -4.94 -3.44 -21.29
C PRO A 124 -5.43 -2.04 -21.72
N PHE A 125 -4.53 -1.06 -21.80
CA PHE A 125 -4.80 0.33 -22.17
C PHE A 125 -4.43 0.65 -23.63
N GLY A 126 -4.05 -0.36 -24.43
CA GLY A 126 -3.69 -0.18 -25.84
C GLY A 126 -2.23 0.21 -26.09
N GLY A 127 -1.38 0.20 -25.06
CA GLY A 127 0.06 0.31 -25.19
C GLY A 127 0.68 -1.00 -25.68
N HIS A 128 1.72 -0.90 -26.50
CA HIS A 128 2.43 -2.04 -27.06
C HIS A 128 3.95 -1.80 -27.02
N GLY A 129 4.72 -2.87 -26.93
CA GLY A 129 6.18 -2.79 -27.05
C GLY A 129 6.85 -4.16 -27.09
N PHE A 130 8.14 -4.18 -26.83
CA PHE A 130 8.95 -5.40 -26.81
C PHE A 130 9.08 -5.92 -25.39
N PHE A 131 8.89 -7.22 -25.25
CA PHE A 131 9.20 -7.98 -24.05
C PHE A 131 10.62 -8.54 -24.13
N PHE A 132 10.97 -9.11 -25.28
CA PHE A 132 12.27 -9.73 -25.55
C PHE A 132 12.67 -9.48 -27.00
N LEU A 133 13.92 -9.09 -27.23
CA LEU A 133 14.50 -8.92 -28.57
C LEU A 133 15.42 -10.11 -28.87
N GLY A 134 15.06 -10.93 -29.85
CA GLY A 134 15.72 -12.19 -30.16
C GLY A 134 14.71 -13.29 -30.45
N ASP A 135 15.17 -14.40 -31.04
CA ASP A 135 14.31 -15.55 -31.28
C ASP A 135 13.73 -16.01 -29.93
N PRO A 136 12.39 -16.13 -29.77
CA PRO A 136 11.79 -16.63 -28.54
C PRO A 136 12.40 -17.97 -28.06
N ARG A 137 12.92 -18.80 -28.98
CA ARG A 137 13.61 -20.06 -28.67
C ARG A 137 14.90 -19.88 -27.87
N ASP A 138 15.53 -18.72 -27.95
CA ASP A 138 16.74 -18.37 -27.20
C ASP A 138 16.43 -17.82 -25.80
N MET A 139 15.15 -17.56 -25.49
CA MET A 139 14.74 -17.09 -24.17
C MET A 139 15.00 -18.14 -23.09
N THR A 140 15.26 -17.66 -21.89
CA THR A 140 15.43 -18.46 -20.69
C THR A 140 14.43 -18.06 -19.60
N VAL A 141 14.33 -18.88 -18.55
CA VAL A 141 13.55 -18.53 -17.36
C VAL A 141 14.02 -17.22 -16.74
N ALA A 142 15.33 -16.91 -16.82
CA ALA A 142 15.90 -15.68 -16.26
C ALA A 142 15.38 -14.41 -16.97
N ASP A 143 14.94 -14.52 -18.23
CA ASP A 143 14.34 -13.40 -18.97
C ASP A 143 12.87 -13.16 -18.56
N ILE A 144 12.21 -14.18 -18.01
CA ILE A 144 10.78 -14.15 -17.63
C ILE A 144 10.59 -13.75 -16.17
N GLU A 145 11.46 -14.22 -15.27
CA GLU A 145 11.33 -13.98 -13.83
C GLU A 145 11.22 -12.50 -13.44
N PRO A 146 12.00 -11.55 -14.02
CA PRO A 146 11.87 -10.12 -13.71
C PRO A 146 10.47 -9.59 -14.00
N PHE A 147 9.90 -9.96 -15.14
CA PHE A 147 8.55 -9.56 -15.50
C PHE A 147 7.49 -10.13 -14.56
N LEU A 148 7.57 -11.43 -14.23
CA LEU A 148 6.63 -12.02 -13.27
C LEU A 148 6.78 -11.40 -11.88
N THR A 149 7.99 -10.97 -11.52
CA THR A 149 8.25 -10.24 -10.28
C THR A 149 7.55 -8.88 -10.30
N GLU A 150 7.70 -8.09 -11.37
CA GLU A 150 7.04 -6.78 -11.52
C GLU A 150 5.50 -6.92 -11.56
N MET A 151 4.97 -7.93 -12.27
CA MET A 151 3.55 -8.28 -12.22
C MET A 151 3.11 -8.69 -10.81
N ALA A 152 3.94 -9.43 -10.08
CA ALA A 152 3.67 -9.81 -8.71
C ALA A 152 3.72 -8.62 -7.75
N HIS A 153 4.47 -7.54 -8.06
CA HIS A 153 4.42 -6.23 -7.39
C HIS A 153 3.23 -5.36 -7.85
N GLY A 154 2.47 -5.79 -8.87
CA GLY A 154 1.28 -5.09 -9.35
C GLY A 154 1.61 -3.70 -9.90
N GLU A 155 2.84 -3.54 -10.37
CA GLU A 155 3.30 -2.34 -11.04
C GLU A 155 2.78 -2.36 -12.49
N GLU A 156 2.43 -1.19 -13.03
CA GLU A 156 2.15 -1.11 -14.46
C GLU A 156 3.45 -1.39 -15.23
N TRP A 157 3.43 -2.40 -16.11
CA TRP A 157 4.60 -2.69 -16.92
C TRP A 157 4.77 -1.59 -17.97
N HIS A 158 5.74 -0.72 -17.75
CA HIS A 158 6.22 0.19 -18.78
C HIS A 158 7.52 -0.40 -19.28
N ALA A 159 7.49 -1.09 -20.42
CA ALA A 159 8.71 -1.53 -21.08
C ALA A 159 9.64 -0.34 -21.28
N GLY A 160 10.68 -0.25 -20.45
CA GLY A 160 11.80 0.63 -20.69
C GLY A 160 12.56 0.08 -21.88
N LEU A 161 12.63 0.87 -22.95
CA LEU A 161 13.57 0.67 -24.05
C LEU A 161 14.97 0.43 -23.47
N CYS A 162 15.46 -0.80 -23.55
CA CYS A 162 16.87 -1.14 -23.52
C CYS A 162 17.17 -1.90 -24.81
#